data_AF-A0A9D4M476-F1
#
_entry.id   AF-A0A9D4M476-F1
#
_cell.length_a   1.000
_cell.length_b   1.000
_cell.length_c   1.000
_cell.angle_alpha   90.00
_cell.angle_beta   90.00
_cell.angle_gamma   90.00
#
_symmetry.space_group_name_H-M   'P 1'
#
loop_
_entity.id
_entity.type
_entity.pdbx_description
1 polymer ?
#
loop_
_entity_poly.entity_id
_entity_poly.type
_entity_poly.pdbx_seq_one_letter_code
_entity_poly.pdbx_strand_id
1 'polypeptide(L)'
;MMIVLAVIRISKKQGQGHPSVATIGDVPNLFGVCVYAFMCHHSLPSLITPIRNKSKLYNLLAADYLLILLFYVLVSFTGIYAFHEIDDLYTLNFSQLDACDESSFITRVKFIQYFFALFLVFTLSTHFPIISITLRNNLKAICYNEKRPYTFLVDRIVCPLVALFPPFGIALATNKVEFLVGITGSSAGAGIQYIIPALLVFNARRQTAPSMADENVHRSPFRGYLWIIFVCVWAVLCMIFVTVNHIISRK
;
A
#
# COMPACT_ATOMS: atom_id res chain seq x y z
N MET A 1 -8.10 15.18 -11.61
CA MET A 1 -9.05 16.22 -11.13
C MET A 1 -8.58 16.86 -9.82
N MET A 2 -8.35 16.11 -8.74
CA MET A 2 -7.88 16.67 -7.45
C MET A 2 -6.60 17.51 -7.57
N ILE A 3 -5.58 16.99 -8.26
CA ILE A 3 -4.33 17.71 -8.51
C ILE A 3 -4.59 19.05 -9.22
N VAL A 4 -5.43 19.05 -10.27
CA VAL A 4 -5.78 20.26 -11.03
C VAL A 4 -6.47 21.29 -10.13
N LEU A 5 -7.41 20.84 -9.28
CA LEU A 5 -8.11 21.72 -8.35
C LEU A 5 -7.17 22.30 -7.28
N ALA A 6 -6.26 21.51 -6.74
CA ALA A 6 -5.24 21.98 -5.80
C ALA A 6 -4.30 23.00 -6.46
N VAL A 7 -3.84 22.74 -7.69
CA VAL A 7 -3.01 23.68 -8.45
C VAL A 7 -3.75 24.99 -8.75
N ILE A 8 -5.05 24.94 -9.07
CA ILE A 8 -5.88 26.15 -9.25
C ILE A 8 -5.97 26.94 -7.93
N ARG A 9 -6.20 26.24 -6.80
CA ARG A 9 -6.28 26.88 -5.46
C ARG A 9 -4.95 27.57 -5.10
N ILE A 10 -3.83 26.89 -5.31
CA ILE A 10 -2.48 27.44 -5.10
C ILE A 10 -2.23 28.64 -6.03
N SER A 11 -2.53 28.50 -7.32
CA SER A 11 -2.37 29.58 -8.32
C SER A 11 -3.19 30.83 -8.00
N LYS A 12 -4.37 30.66 -7.39
CA LYS A 12 -5.24 31.75 -6.94
C LYS A 12 -4.82 32.37 -5.61
N LYS A 13 -3.66 32.00 -5.05
CA LYS A 13 -3.18 32.41 -3.71
C LYS A 13 -4.15 32.06 -2.58
N GLN A 14 -4.97 31.02 -2.78
CA GLN A 14 -5.87 30.45 -1.77
C GLN A 14 -5.24 29.23 -1.07
N GLY A 15 -3.97 28.94 -1.35
CA GLY A 15 -3.21 27.92 -0.63
C GLY A 15 -2.93 28.40 0.80
N GLN A 16 -3.37 27.62 1.78
CA GLN A 16 -3.23 27.94 3.21
C GLN A 16 -2.12 27.11 3.89
N GLY A 17 -1.45 26.24 3.13
CA GLY A 17 -0.45 25.32 3.64
C GLY A 17 0.86 26.00 4.00
N HIS A 18 1.31 25.80 5.23
CA HIS A 18 2.61 26.24 5.72
C HIS A 18 3.38 25.00 6.18
N PRO A 19 4.30 24.45 5.37
CA PRO A 19 5.01 23.23 5.74
C PRO A 19 5.87 23.48 6.98
N SER A 20 5.63 22.69 8.03
CA SER A 20 6.56 22.60 9.15
C SER A 20 7.87 21.94 8.69
N VAL A 21 8.98 22.30 9.34
CA VAL A 21 10.29 21.71 9.02
C VAL A 21 10.24 20.21 9.31
N ALA A 22 10.73 19.41 8.37
CA ALA A 22 10.74 17.94 8.47
C ALA A 22 11.35 17.49 9.80
N THR A 23 10.57 16.72 10.57
CA THR A 23 11.00 16.18 11.87
C THR A 23 11.49 14.76 11.69
N ILE A 24 12.71 14.47 12.15
CA ILE A 24 13.35 13.14 12.02
C ILE A 24 12.51 12.03 12.68
N GLY A 25 11.70 12.37 13.69
CA GLY A 25 10.79 11.45 14.37
C GLY A 25 9.68 10.85 13.50
N ASP A 26 9.30 11.50 12.39
CA ASP A 26 8.20 11.04 11.53
C ASP A 26 8.68 10.15 10.36
N VAL A 27 10.00 10.08 10.14
CA VAL A 27 10.62 9.26 9.09
C VAL A 27 10.24 7.77 9.18
N PRO A 28 10.15 7.14 10.37
CA PRO A 28 9.72 5.74 10.46
C PRO A 28 8.27 5.54 10.01
N ASN A 29 7.36 6.47 10.32
CA ASN A 29 5.98 6.36 9.88
C ASN A 29 5.88 6.52 8.35
N LEU A 30 6.64 7.48 7.80
CA LEU A 30 6.78 7.65 6.35
C LEU A 30 7.24 6.37 5.66
N PHE A 31 8.19 5.63 6.25
CA PHE A 31 8.62 4.34 5.71
C PHE A 31 7.46 3.34 5.62
N GLY A 32 6.66 3.19 6.68
CA GLY A 32 5.49 2.31 6.68
C GLY A 32 4.48 2.68 5.58
N VAL A 33 4.17 3.98 5.46
CA VAL A 33 3.28 4.51 4.42
C VAL A 33 3.83 4.25 3.01
N CYS A 34 5.14 4.45 2.78
CA CYS A 34 5.77 4.18 1.49
C CYS A 34 5.72 2.70 1.12
N VAL A 35 6.03 1.79 2.05
CA VAL A 35 5.96 0.33 1.80
C VAL A 35 4.52 -0.07 1.47
N TYR A 36 3.54 0.48 2.18
CA TYR A 36 2.13 0.23 1.88
C TYR A 36 1.72 0.77 0.50
N ALA A 37 2.13 1.99 0.15
CA ALA A 37 1.79 2.62 -1.13
C ALA A 37 2.31 1.82 -2.34
N PHE A 38 3.48 1.19 -2.21
CA PHE A 38 4.05 0.33 -3.26
C PHE A 38 3.65 -1.15 -3.16
N MET A 39 2.67 -1.50 -2.30
CA MET A 39 2.20 -2.87 -2.11
C MET A 39 1.25 -3.34 -3.23
N CYS A 40 1.79 -3.55 -4.43
CA CYS A 40 1.02 -4.09 -5.56
C CYS A 40 1.33 -5.58 -5.85
N HIS A 41 2.22 -6.21 -5.10
CA HIS A 41 2.85 -7.48 -5.48
C HIS A 41 1.87 -8.65 -5.57
N HIS A 42 0.78 -8.60 -4.80
CA HIS A 42 -0.30 -9.60 -4.84
C HIS A 42 -1.08 -9.57 -6.16
N SER A 43 -1.04 -8.46 -6.89
CA SER A 43 -1.72 -8.26 -8.18
C SER A 43 -0.78 -8.30 -9.38
N LEU A 44 0.54 -8.17 -9.16
CA LEU A 44 1.55 -8.22 -10.22
C LEU A 44 1.48 -9.50 -11.08
N PRO A 45 1.32 -10.72 -10.53
CA PRO A 45 1.26 -11.95 -11.35
C PRO A 45 0.15 -11.91 -12.39
N SER A 46 -1.05 -11.49 -12.02
CA SER A 46 -2.19 -11.39 -12.93
C SER A 46 -1.97 -10.32 -14.01
N LEU A 47 -1.26 -9.25 -13.68
CA LEU A 47 -0.92 -8.18 -14.63
C LEU A 47 0.13 -8.61 -15.65
N ILE A 48 1.14 -9.40 -15.23
CA ILE A 48 2.22 -9.84 -16.12
C ILE A 48 1.87 -11.07 -16.97
N THR A 49 0.93 -11.91 -16.50
CA THR A 49 0.52 -13.14 -17.19
C THR A 49 0.08 -12.93 -18.64
N PRO A 50 -0.76 -11.94 -18.99
CA PRO A 50 -1.18 -11.72 -20.37
C PRO A 50 -0.09 -11.14 -21.28
N ILE A 51 1.07 -10.72 -20.75
CA ILE A 51 2.14 -10.11 -21.54
C ILE A 51 2.88 -11.19 -22.34
N ARG A 52 2.65 -11.22 -23.66
CA ARG A 52 3.26 -12.18 -24.61
C ARG A 52 4.78 -12.07 -24.66
N ASN A 53 5.32 -10.86 -24.78
CA ASN A 53 6.77 -10.63 -24.88
C ASN A 53 7.32 -10.03 -23.58
N LYS A 54 8.11 -10.82 -22.84
CA LYS A 54 8.66 -10.43 -21.54
C LYS A 54 10.03 -9.76 -21.61
N SER A 55 10.60 -9.57 -22.81
CA SER A 55 11.95 -8.98 -23.00
C SER A 55 12.10 -7.57 -22.40
N LYS A 56 11.05 -6.75 -22.45
CA LYS A 56 11.04 -5.39 -21.89
C LYS A 56 10.27 -5.28 -20.57
N LEU A 57 9.91 -6.40 -19.96
CA LEU A 57 9.06 -6.42 -18.76
C LEU A 57 9.67 -5.64 -17.60
N TYR A 58 10.98 -5.79 -17.37
CA TYR A 58 11.68 -5.06 -16.32
C TYR A 58 11.62 -3.53 -16.53
N ASN A 59 11.89 -3.07 -17.75
CA ASN A 59 11.83 -1.64 -18.08
C ASN A 59 10.41 -1.08 -17.97
N LEU A 60 9.41 -1.87 -18.38
CA LEU A 60 8.00 -1.50 -18.25
C LEU A 60 7.59 -1.33 -16.78
N LEU A 61 7.95 -2.31 -15.93
CA LEU A 61 7.69 -2.24 -14.50
C LEU A 61 8.44 -1.05 -13.86
N ALA A 62 9.71 -0.85 -14.20
CA ALA A 62 10.48 0.28 -13.67
C ALA A 62 9.88 1.64 -14.05
N ALA A 63 9.42 1.78 -15.29
CA ALA A 63 8.72 2.99 -15.75
C ALA A 63 7.38 3.20 -15.02
N ASP A 64 6.63 2.13 -14.78
CA ASP A 64 5.36 2.19 -14.04
C ASP A 64 5.57 2.62 -12.58
N TYR A 65 6.50 2.00 -11.86
CA TYR A 65 6.85 2.40 -10.49
C TYR A 65 7.37 3.85 -10.42
N LEU A 66 8.18 4.28 -11.37
CA LEU A 66 8.66 5.67 -11.44
C LEU A 66 7.51 6.65 -11.69
N LEU A 67 6.58 6.29 -12.59
CA LEU A 67 5.40 7.10 -12.86
C LEU A 67 4.51 7.22 -11.61
N ILE A 68 4.26 6.11 -10.91
CA ILE A 68 3.51 6.09 -9.64
C ILE A 68 4.19 6.98 -8.60
N LEU A 69 5.52 6.88 -8.45
CA LEU A 69 6.29 7.73 -7.54
C LEU A 69 6.11 9.21 -7.86
N LEU A 70 6.21 9.59 -9.13
CA LEU A 70 6.01 10.98 -9.57
C LEU A 70 4.59 11.47 -9.26
N PHE A 71 3.57 10.64 -9.46
CA PHE A 71 2.19 10.98 -9.10
C PHE A 71 2.02 11.15 -7.59
N TYR A 72 2.60 10.27 -6.76
CA TYR A 72 2.56 10.40 -5.31
C TYR A 72 3.24 11.70 -4.84
N VAL A 73 4.44 11.98 -5.34
CA VAL A 73 5.15 13.23 -5.05
C VAL A 73 4.32 14.45 -5.44
N LEU A 74 3.71 14.43 -6.63
CA LEU A 74 2.85 15.52 -7.10
C LEU A 74 1.61 15.72 -6.20
N VAL A 75 0.94 14.63 -5.81
CA VAL A 75 -0.21 14.69 -4.89
C VAL A 75 0.23 15.26 -3.53
N SER A 76 1.30 14.74 -2.94
CA SER A 76 1.83 15.21 -1.65
C SER A 76 2.18 16.70 -1.68
N PHE A 77 2.90 17.16 -2.71
CA PHE A 77 3.22 18.58 -2.83
C PHE A 77 1.97 19.44 -3.00
N THR A 78 1.04 19.04 -3.86
CA THR A 78 -0.20 19.83 -4.03
C THR A 78 -1.03 19.87 -2.75
N GLY A 79 -1.06 18.80 -1.94
CA GLY A 79 -1.76 18.80 -0.67
C GLY A 79 -1.13 19.71 0.38
N ILE A 80 0.20 19.59 0.57
CA ILE A 80 0.96 20.37 1.56
C ILE A 80 0.82 21.87 1.37
N TYR A 81 0.74 22.34 0.12
CA TYR A 81 0.61 23.78 -0.16
C TYR A 81 -0.85 24.26 -0.31
N ALA A 82 -1.80 23.37 -0.64
CA ALA A 82 -3.19 23.76 -0.86
C ALA A 82 -4.01 23.89 0.43
N PHE A 83 -3.75 23.04 1.44
CA PHE A 83 -4.58 22.90 2.64
C PHE A 83 -3.79 23.20 3.92
N HIS A 84 -4.48 23.72 4.94
CA HIS A 84 -3.89 24.01 6.24
C HIS A 84 -3.71 22.74 7.10
N GLU A 85 -4.78 21.95 7.22
CA GLU A 85 -4.78 20.61 7.80
C GLU A 85 -5.08 19.60 6.69
N ILE A 86 -4.40 18.44 6.72
CA ILE A 86 -4.52 17.42 5.70
C ILE A 86 -5.10 16.16 6.33
N ASP A 87 -6.28 15.75 5.87
CA ASP A 87 -6.84 14.44 6.19
C ASP A 87 -6.01 13.33 5.53
N ASP A 88 -5.91 12.18 6.22
CA ASP A 88 -5.30 10.93 5.71
C ASP A 88 -5.77 10.56 4.30
N LEU A 89 -7.03 10.87 4.00
CA LEU A 89 -7.65 10.65 2.70
C LEU A 89 -7.67 11.96 1.92
N TYR A 90 -6.79 12.08 0.92
CA TYR A 90 -6.66 13.30 0.12
C TYR A 90 -7.97 13.82 -0.48
N THR A 91 -8.89 12.92 -0.84
CA THR A 91 -10.23 13.26 -1.35
C THR A 91 -11.10 14.02 -0.36
N LEU A 92 -10.98 13.73 0.95
CA LEU A 92 -11.83 14.32 1.99
C LEU A 92 -11.54 15.81 2.19
N ASN A 93 -10.27 16.22 2.03
CA ASN A 93 -9.84 17.62 2.05
C ASN A 93 -10.61 18.50 1.05
N PHE A 94 -11.10 17.94 -0.06
CA PHE A 94 -11.91 18.66 -1.04
C PHE A 94 -13.40 18.67 -0.72
N SER A 95 -13.87 17.76 0.14
CA SER A 95 -15.28 17.64 0.54
C SER A 95 -15.61 18.46 1.78
N GLN A 96 -14.65 18.64 2.69
CA GLN A 96 -14.83 19.32 3.97
C GLN A 96 -14.42 20.80 3.95
N LEU A 97 -14.13 21.38 2.77
CA LEU A 97 -13.89 22.82 2.66
C LEU A 97 -15.06 23.59 3.27
N ASP A 98 -14.75 24.33 4.35
CA ASP A 98 -15.72 25.05 5.17
C ASP A 98 -16.72 25.83 4.31
N ALA A 99 -18.01 25.70 4.65
CA ALA A 99 -19.11 26.38 3.99
C ALA A 99 -18.99 27.93 4.03
N CYS A 100 -18.03 28.47 4.81
CA CYS A 100 -17.76 29.89 4.94
C CYS A 100 -16.65 30.41 4.01
N ASP A 101 -15.91 29.55 3.29
CA ASP A 101 -14.91 29.96 2.29
C ASP A 101 -15.58 30.06 0.89
N GLU A 102 -16.41 31.10 0.69
CA GLU A 102 -17.08 31.40 -0.60
C GLU A 102 -16.11 31.72 -1.75
N SER A 103 -14.82 31.89 -1.44
CA SER A 103 -13.81 32.33 -2.39
C SER A 103 -13.37 31.23 -3.36
N SER A 104 -13.61 29.96 -3.03
CA SER A 104 -13.12 28.83 -3.82
C SER A 104 -14.18 28.28 -4.80
N PHE A 105 -13.78 28.03 -6.05
CA PHE A 105 -14.67 27.45 -7.09
C PHE A 105 -15.25 26.07 -6.67
N ILE A 106 -14.57 25.38 -5.76
CA ILE A 106 -14.90 24.03 -5.30
C ILE A 106 -16.07 24.07 -4.31
N THR A 107 -16.10 25.05 -3.39
CA THR A 107 -17.22 25.26 -2.46
C THR A 107 -18.50 25.71 -3.15
N ARG A 108 -18.39 26.33 -4.34
CA ARG A 108 -19.55 26.79 -5.13
C ARG A 108 -20.40 25.64 -5.70
N VAL A 109 -19.81 24.47 -5.92
CA VAL A 109 -20.50 23.35 -6.59
C VAL A 109 -20.57 22.14 -5.65
N LYS A 110 -21.64 22.07 -4.85
CA LYS A 110 -21.92 20.95 -3.92
C LYS A 110 -21.83 19.57 -4.59
N PHE A 111 -22.15 19.47 -5.88
CA PHE A 111 -22.00 18.24 -6.65
C PHE A 111 -20.55 17.70 -6.67
N ILE A 112 -19.55 18.57 -6.77
CA ILE A 112 -18.13 18.16 -6.80
C ILE A 112 -17.69 17.62 -5.44
N GLN A 113 -18.15 18.21 -4.34
CA GLN A 113 -17.86 17.74 -2.98
C GLN A 113 -18.45 16.34 -2.74
N TYR A 114 -19.73 16.13 -3.08
CA TYR A 114 -20.35 14.81 -3.00
C TYR A 114 -19.67 13.80 -3.92
N PHE A 115 -19.28 14.20 -5.13
CA PHE A 115 -18.56 13.33 -6.05
C PHE A 115 -17.23 12.82 -5.45
N PHE A 116 -16.45 13.69 -4.79
CA PHE A 116 -15.18 13.26 -4.17
C PHE A 116 -15.39 12.31 -2.99
N ALA A 117 -16.38 12.57 -2.13
CA ALA A 117 -16.72 11.67 -1.04
C ALA A 117 -17.19 10.30 -1.57
N LEU A 118 -18.09 10.31 -2.56
CA LEU A 118 -18.69 9.10 -3.12
C LEU A 118 -17.71 8.30 -3.99
N PHE A 119 -16.74 8.96 -4.62
CA PHE A 119 -15.68 8.29 -5.38
C PHE A 119 -14.92 7.28 -4.53
N LEU A 120 -14.57 7.66 -3.30
CA LEU A 120 -13.88 6.75 -2.38
C LEU A 120 -14.82 5.63 -1.92
N VAL A 121 -16.09 5.94 -1.65
CA VAL A 121 -17.10 4.92 -1.30
C VAL A 121 -17.21 3.86 -2.39
N PHE A 122 -17.35 4.26 -3.66
CA PHE A 122 -17.42 3.31 -4.77
C PHE A 122 -16.12 2.52 -4.93
N THR A 123 -14.99 3.20 -4.92
CA THR A 123 -13.69 2.54 -5.09
C THR A 123 -13.44 1.52 -3.99
N LEU A 124 -13.60 1.88 -2.72
CA LEU A 124 -13.40 0.95 -1.60
C LEU A 124 -14.43 -0.18 -1.59
N SER A 125 -15.69 0.11 -1.94
CA SER A 125 -16.75 -0.89 -2.02
C SER A 125 -16.50 -1.94 -3.10
N THR A 126 -15.88 -1.58 -4.23
CA THR A 126 -15.52 -2.56 -5.27
C THR A 126 -14.34 -3.43 -4.85
N HIS A 127 -13.36 -2.87 -4.13
CA HIS A 127 -12.18 -3.64 -3.70
C HIS A 127 -12.47 -4.58 -2.52
N PHE A 128 -13.36 -4.18 -1.61
CA PHE A 128 -13.63 -4.92 -0.38
C PHE A 128 -14.10 -6.38 -0.62
N PRO A 129 -15.06 -6.68 -1.52
CA PRO A 129 -15.43 -8.05 -1.86
C PRO A 129 -14.28 -8.85 -2.47
N ILE A 130 -13.47 -8.24 -3.34
CA ILE A 130 -12.35 -8.91 -4.01
C ILE A 130 -11.32 -9.37 -2.97
N ILE A 131 -10.95 -8.47 -2.05
CA ILE A 131 -10.00 -8.76 -0.96
C ILE A 131 -10.58 -9.83 -0.03
N SER A 132 -11.85 -9.72 0.35
CA SER A 132 -12.54 -10.68 1.21
C SER A 132 -12.58 -12.09 0.60
N ILE A 133 -12.95 -12.21 -0.68
CA ILE A 133 -12.96 -13.49 -1.41
C ILE A 133 -11.54 -14.06 -1.50
N THR A 134 -10.55 -13.21 -1.79
CA THR A 134 -9.15 -13.62 -1.89
C THR A 134 -8.64 -14.15 -0.56
N LEU A 135 -8.90 -13.45 0.55
CA LEU A 135 -8.53 -13.88 1.89
C LEU A 135 -9.21 -15.20 2.26
N ARG A 136 -10.52 -15.32 2.02
CA ARG A 136 -11.29 -16.56 2.23
C ARG A 136 -10.66 -17.74 1.48
N ASN A 137 -10.31 -17.56 0.21
CA ASN A 137 -9.73 -18.62 -0.61
C ASN A 137 -8.34 -19.03 -0.11
N ASN A 138 -7.51 -18.07 0.31
CA ASN A 138 -6.20 -18.35 0.90
C ASN A 138 -6.32 -19.09 2.24
N LEU A 139 -7.24 -18.67 3.12
CA LEU A 139 -7.50 -19.37 4.38
C LEU A 139 -7.94 -20.82 4.15
N LYS A 140 -8.82 -21.04 3.17
CA LYS A 140 -9.26 -22.40 2.80
C LYS A 140 -8.10 -23.25 2.27
N ALA A 141 -7.21 -22.68 1.47
CA ALA A 141 -6.06 -23.39 0.92
C ALA A 141 -5.10 -23.84 2.02
N ILE A 142 -4.87 -23.01 3.04
CA ILE A 142 -4.00 -23.34 4.19
C ILE A 142 -4.59 -24.49 5.01
N CYS A 143 -5.90 -24.47 5.26
CA CYS A 143 -6.57 -25.49 6.06
C CYS A 143 -7.06 -26.69 5.21
N TYR A 144 -6.78 -26.71 3.91
CA TYR A 144 -7.26 -27.74 2.98
C TYR A 144 -6.60 -29.09 3.31
N ASN A 145 -7.42 -30.13 3.44
CA ASN A 145 -6.97 -31.49 3.68
C ASN A 145 -7.68 -32.42 2.70
N GLU A 146 -6.92 -33.04 1.78
CA GLU A 146 -7.45 -33.96 0.77
C GLU A 146 -8.27 -35.12 1.39
N LYS A 147 -7.94 -35.52 2.63
CA LYS A 147 -8.62 -36.62 3.32
C LYS A 147 -9.92 -36.21 4.01
N ARG A 148 -10.18 -34.91 4.19
CA ARG A 148 -11.38 -34.39 4.88
C ARG A 148 -11.87 -33.11 4.18
N PRO A 149 -12.79 -33.22 3.21
CA PRO A 149 -13.38 -32.04 2.59
C PRO A 149 -14.14 -31.22 3.63
N TYR A 150 -14.14 -29.90 3.47
CA TYR A 150 -14.86 -29.01 4.36
C TYR A 150 -16.37 -29.29 4.36
N THR A 151 -16.98 -29.27 5.53
CA THR A 151 -18.43 -29.25 5.66
C THR A 151 -18.98 -27.95 5.06
N PHE A 152 -20.18 -28.00 4.48
CA PHE A 152 -20.87 -26.85 3.90
C PHE A 152 -20.87 -25.61 4.83
N LEU A 153 -21.09 -25.83 6.13
CA LEU A 153 -21.10 -24.77 7.13
C LEU A 153 -19.74 -24.08 7.29
N VAL A 154 -18.64 -24.84 7.26
CA VAL A 154 -17.29 -24.26 7.34
C VAL A 154 -16.97 -23.47 6.07
N ASP A 155 -17.29 -24.04 4.92
CA ASP A 155 -16.98 -23.46 3.62
C ASP A 155 -17.77 -22.16 3.32
N ARG A 156 -19.07 -22.18 3.64
CA ARG A 156 -20.04 -21.14 3.26
C ARG A 156 -20.28 -20.10 4.36
N ILE A 157 -20.04 -20.43 5.63
CA ILE A 157 -20.35 -19.56 6.77
C ILE A 157 -19.07 -19.21 7.55
N VAL A 158 -18.34 -20.20 8.07
CA VAL A 158 -17.20 -19.94 8.97
C VAL A 158 -16.05 -19.22 8.24
N CYS A 159 -15.58 -19.74 7.11
CA CYS A 159 -14.44 -19.12 6.40
C CYS A 159 -14.70 -17.67 5.95
N PRO A 160 -15.86 -17.32 5.33
CA PRO A 160 -16.18 -15.92 5.04
C PRO A 160 -16.26 -15.04 6.29
N LEU A 161 -16.88 -15.54 7.37
CA LEU A 161 -17.01 -14.77 8.61
C LEU A 161 -15.64 -14.50 9.23
N VAL A 162 -14.75 -15.49 9.28
CA VAL A 162 -13.37 -15.31 9.76
C VAL A 162 -12.60 -14.30 8.91
N ALA A 163 -12.87 -14.21 7.60
CA ALA A 163 -12.27 -13.18 6.75
C ALA A 163 -12.85 -11.76 7.00
N LEU A 164 -14.09 -11.66 7.47
CA LEU A 164 -14.81 -10.39 7.64
C LEU A 164 -14.73 -9.82 9.06
N PHE A 165 -14.71 -10.67 10.08
CA PHE A 165 -14.70 -10.25 11.48
C PHE A 165 -13.46 -9.42 11.86
N PRO A 166 -12.23 -9.74 11.43
CA PRO A 166 -11.06 -8.95 11.77
C PRO A 166 -11.14 -7.49 11.28
N PRO A 167 -11.41 -7.18 10.00
CA PRO A 167 -11.53 -5.79 9.57
C PRO A 167 -12.71 -5.07 10.22
N PHE A 168 -13.81 -5.78 10.50
CA PHE A 168 -14.94 -5.22 11.25
C PHE A 168 -14.55 -4.84 12.69
N GLY A 169 -13.85 -5.72 13.41
CA GLY A 169 -13.37 -5.45 14.76
C GLY A 169 -12.36 -4.29 14.79
N ILE A 170 -11.47 -4.21 13.81
CA ILE A 170 -10.52 -3.09 13.67
C ILE A 170 -11.28 -1.77 13.44
N ALA A 171 -12.29 -1.76 12.57
CA ALA A 171 -13.11 -0.58 12.31
C ALA A 171 -13.89 -0.10 13.54
N LEU A 172 -14.26 -1.00 14.46
CA LEU A 172 -14.86 -0.63 15.75
C LEU A 172 -13.83 -0.12 16.77
N ALA A 173 -12.58 -0.56 16.67
CA ALA A 173 -11.54 -0.25 17.63
C ALA A 173 -10.76 1.04 17.32
N THR A 174 -10.58 1.38 16.04
CA THR A 174 -9.80 2.56 15.64
C THR A 174 -10.31 3.22 14.36
N ASN A 175 -10.25 4.55 14.34
CA ASN A 175 -10.53 5.38 13.16
C ASN A 175 -9.24 5.97 12.54
N LYS A 176 -8.07 5.67 13.10
CA LYS A 176 -6.78 6.23 12.66
C LYS A 176 -6.23 5.42 11.48
N VAL A 177 -6.53 5.85 10.26
CA VAL A 177 -6.08 5.18 9.03
C VAL A 177 -4.57 5.23 8.91
N GLU A 178 -3.95 6.38 9.22
CA GLU A 178 -2.49 6.54 9.26
C GLU A 178 -1.80 5.46 10.11
N PHE A 179 -2.29 5.22 11.33
CA PHE A 179 -1.74 4.20 12.24
C PHE A 179 -1.86 2.79 11.66
N LEU A 180 -3.03 2.45 11.10
CA LEU A 180 -3.25 1.14 10.48
C LEU A 180 -2.34 0.91 9.27
N VAL A 181 -2.18 1.92 8.44
CA VAL A 181 -1.28 1.89 7.27
C VAL A 181 0.17 1.78 7.73
N GLY A 182 0.58 2.53 8.76
CA GLY A 182 1.92 2.50 9.34
C GLY A 182 2.30 1.11 9.83
N ILE A 183 1.45 0.46 10.63
CA ILE A 183 1.69 -0.91 11.12
C ILE A 183 1.65 -1.92 9.97
N THR A 184 0.62 -1.85 9.12
CA THR A 184 0.45 -2.83 8.03
C THR A 184 1.61 -2.76 7.05
N GLY A 185 2.04 -1.56 6.67
CA GLY A 185 3.17 -1.34 5.77
C GLY A 185 4.50 -1.74 6.41
N SER A 186 4.77 -1.27 7.63
CA SER A 186 6.05 -1.53 8.29
C SER A 186 6.26 -2.98 8.70
N SER A 187 5.21 -3.66 9.18
CA SER A 187 5.34 -5.03 9.71
C SER A 187 4.98 -6.07 8.64
N ALA A 188 3.72 -6.11 8.21
CA ALA A 188 3.27 -7.10 7.24
C ALA A 188 3.87 -6.84 5.86
N GLY A 189 3.93 -5.57 5.45
CA GLY A 189 4.50 -5.15 4.17
C GLY A 189 5.99 -5.43 4.08
N ALA A 190 6.80 -5.05 5.07
CA ALA A 190 8.23 -5.37 5.05
C ALA A 190 8.48 -6.89 5.03
N GLY A 191 7.66 -7.66 5.74
CA GLY A 191 7.71 -9.13 5.68
C GLY A 191 7.47 -9.66 4.27
N ILE A 192 6.35 -9.27 3.64
CA ILE A 192 5.93 -9.79 2.33
C ILE A 192 6.79 -9.25 1.18
N GLN A 193 7.21 -7.98 1.22
CA GLN A 193 7.94 -7.35 0.14
C GLN A 193 9.45 -7.57 0.21
N TYR A 194 10.03 -7.69 1.41
CA TYR A 194 11.48 -7.81 1.59
C TYR A 194 11.91 -9.19 2.08
N ILE A 195 11.40 -9.64 3.24
CA ILE A 195 11.91 -10.84 3.91
C ILE A 195 11.54 -12.11 3.15
N ILE A 196 10.27 -12.30 2.81
CA ILE A 196 9.78 -13.51 2.14
C ILE A 196 10.49 -13.71 0.79
N PRO A 197 10.57 -12.73 -0.13
CA PRO A 197 11.29 -12.88 -1.39
C PRO A 197 12.78 -13.18 -1.20
N ALA A 198 13.43 -12.53 -0.24
CA ALA A 198 14.84 -12.77 0.07
C ALA A 198 15.09 -14.22 0.52
N LEU A 199 14.24 -14.74 1.42
CA LEU A 199 14.32 -16.13 1.90
C LEU A 199 13.96 -17.14 0.81
N LEU A 200 12.97 -16.86 -0.03
CA LEU A 200 12.63 -17.71 -1.17
C LEU A 200 13.81 -17.83 -2.13
N VAL A 201 14.47 -16.71 -2.45
CA VAL A 201 15.66 -16.75 -3.33
C VAL A 201 16.83 -17.47 -2.67
N PHE A 202 17.05 -17.29 -1.37
CA PHE A 202 18.09 -18.01 -0.63
C PHE A 202 17.86 -19.54 -0.67
N ASN A 203 16.64 -19.98 -0.33
CA ASN A 203 16.29 -21.40 -0.30
C ASN A 203 16.26 -22.01 -1.70
N ALA A 204 15.73 -21.31 -2.71
CA ALA A 204 15.74 -21.77 -4.09
C ALA A 204 17.16 -21.99 -4.61
N ARG A 205 18.08 -21.05 -4.36
CA ARG A 205 19.49 -21.21 -4.76
C ARG A 205 20.14 -22.40 -4.09
N ARG A 206 19.90 -22.60 -2.79
CA ARG A 206 20.45 -23.75 -2.05
C ARG A 206 19.91 -25.08 -2.57
N GLN A 207 18.64 -25.14 -2.94
CA GLN A 207 18.01 -26.35 -3.48
C GLN A 207 18.46 -26.66 -4.92
N THR A 208 18.70 -25.63 -5.74
CA THR A 208 19.05 -25.79 -7.15
C THR A 208 20.57 -25.89 -7.39
N ALA A 209 21.40 -25.47 -6.44
CA ALA A 209 22.86 -25.54 -6.53
C ALA A 209 23.42 -26.95 -6.83
N PRO A 210 22.90 -28.05 -6.26
CA PRO A 210 23.38 -29.40 -6.56
C PRO A 210 23.01 -29.92 -7.96
N SER A 211 22.01 -29.31 -8.61
CA SER A 211 21.40 -29.82 -9.84
C SER A 211 21.67 -28.95 -11.08
N MET A 212 22.38 -27.83 -10.93
CA MET A 212 22.78 -27.00 -12.08
C MET A 212 24.12 -27.45 -12.63
N ALA A 213 24.11 -27.97 -13.87
CA ALA A 213 25.31 -28.14 -14.69
C ALA A 213 25.91 -26.76 -15.07
N ASP A 214 27.17 -26.78 -15.49
CA ASP A 214 28.00 -25.59 -15.71
C ASP A 214 27.32 -24.47 -16.51
N GLU A 215 27.36 -23.28 -15.92
CA GLU A 215 26.93 -21.96 -16.38
C GLU A 215 25.44 -21.74 -16.72
N ASN A 216 24.75 -21.05 -15.81
CA ASN A 216 23.42 -20.50 -16.04
C ASN A 216 23.45 -19.32 -17.03
N VAL A 217 22.99 -19.54 -18.26
CA VAL A 217 22.89 -18.55 -19.35
C VAL A 217 21.93 -17.38 -19.03
N HIS A 218 20.96 -17.58 -18.13
CA HIS A 218 20.00 -16.56 -17.70
C HIS A 218 20.38 -15.92 -16.36
N ARG A 219 21.67 -15.73 -16.12
CA ARG A 219 22.22 -15.26 -14.84
C ARG A 219 21.82 -13.81 -14.53
N SER A 220 21.02 -13.62 -13.50
CA SER A 220 20.67 -12.31 -12.94
C SER A 220 21.90 -11.56 -12.40
N PRO A 221 21.91 -10.21 -12.38
CA PRO A 221 22.93 -9.40 -11.71
C PRO A 221 22.99 -9.61 -10.18
N PHE A 222 21.92 -10.10 -9.57
CA PHE A 222 21.83 -10.33 -8.11
C PHE A 222 22.48 -11.63 -7.63
N ARG A 223 23.69 -11.96 -8.10
CA ARG A 223 24.32 -13.29 -7.89
C ARG A 223 24.74 -13.55 -6.44
N GLY A 224 25.25 -12.55 -5.75
CA GLY A 224 25.79 -12.69 -4.40
C GLY A 224 24.71 -12.95 -3.34
N TYR A 225 25.13 -13.39 -2.16
CA TYR A 225 24.28 -13.49 -0.97
C TYR A 225 24.19 -12.17 -0.19
N LEU A 226 25.11 -11.22 -0.45
CA LEU A 226 25.20 -9.95 0.26
C LEU A 226 23.91 -9.12 0.17
N TRP A 227 23.27 -9.05 -1.00
CA TRP A 227 22.02 -8.30 -1.14
C TRP A 227 20.87 -8.94 -0.35
N ILE A 228 20.86 -10.28 -0.20
CA ILE A 228 19.85 -10.99 0.59
C ILE A 228 20.00 -10.61 2.06
N ILE A 229 21.23 -10.68 2.58
CA ILE A 229 21.55 -10.28 3.96
C ILE A 229 21.20 -8.80 4.17
N PHE A 230 21.62 -7.94 3.24
CA PHE A 230 21.32 -6.51 3.30
C PHE A 230 19.82 -6.23 3.36
N VAL A 231 19.02 -6.84 2.50
CA VAL A 231 17.55 -6.65 2.48
C VAL A 231 16.91 -7.14 3.77
N CYS A 232 17.33 -8.29 4.30
CA CYS A 232 16.82 -8.79 5.58
C CYS A 232 17.20 -7.88 6.76
N VAL A 233 18.47 -7.46 6.85
CA VAL A 233 18.93 -6.56 7.91
C VAL A 233 18.22 -5.22 7.81
N TRP A 234 18.11 -4.65 6.62
CA TRP A 234 17.38 -3.40 6.36
C TRP A 234 15.91 -3.51 6.79
N ALA A 235 15.21 -4.57 6.39
CA ALA A 235 13.82 -4.79 6.78
C ALA A 235 13.64 -4.87 8.30
N VAL A 236 14.54 -5.60 9.00
CA VAL A 236 14.51 -5.70 10.47
C VAL A 236 14.78 -4.36 11.14
N LEU A 237 15.79 -3.61 10.67
CA LEU A 237 16.09 -2.28 11.19
C LEU A 237 14.89 -1.35 11.02
N CYS A 238 14.28 -1.31 9.83
CA CYS A 238 13.09 -0.48 9.59
C CYS A 238 11.92 -0.90 10.49
N MET A 239 11.64 -2.20 10.63
CA MET A 239 10.59 -2.68 11.54
C MET A 239 10.84 -2.24 12.98
N ILE A 240 12.08 -2.32 13.47
CA ILE A 240 12.45 -1.87 14.82
C ILE A 240 12.22 -0.35 14.93
N PHE A 241 12.72 0.44 13.98
CA PHE A 241 12.55 1.89 13.99
C PHE A 241 11.08 2.31 14.00
N VAL A 242 10.23 1.69 13.18
CA VAL A 242 8.79 1.99 13.18
C VAL A 242 8.11 1.57 14.48
N THR A 243 8.44 0.38 14.99
CA THR A 243 7.87 -0.13 16.25
C THR A 243 8.24 0.76 17.44
N VAL A 244 9.51 1.17 17.52
CA VAL A 244 9.99 2.09 18.56
C VAL A 244 9.29 3.45 18.43
N ASN A 245 9.12 3.97 17.21
CA ASN A 245 8.40 5.22 17.00
C ASN A 245 6.94 5.14 17.48
N HIS A 246 6.21 4.06 17.20
CA HIS A 246 4.85 3.89 17.70
C HIS A 246 4.78 3.81 19.23
N ILE A 247 5.74 3.13 19.87
CA ILE A 247 5.79 3.01 21.33
C ILE A 247 6.12 4.35 22.01
N ILE A 248 7.10 5.08 21.49
CA ILE A 248 7.58 6.34 22.06
C ILE A 248 6.59 7.48 21.80
N SER A 249 6.10 7.60 20.57
CA SER A 249 5.29 8.75 20.16
C SER A 249 3.84 8.67 20.64
N ARG A 250 3.40 7.54 21.25
CA ARG A 250 2.04 7.29 21.78
C ARG A 250 0.91 7.91 20.90
N LYS A 251 1.08 7.83 19.57
CA LYS A 251 0.08 8.24 18.58
C LYS A 251 -0.50 7.01 17.89
#